data_AF-A0A349BKP4-F1
#
_entry.id   AF-A0A349BKP4-F1
#
_cell.length_a   1.000
_cell.length_b   1.000
_cell.length_c   1.000
_cell.angle_alpha   90.00
_cell.angle_beta   90.00
_cell.angle_gamma   90.00
#
_symmetry.space_group_name_H-M   'P 1'
#
loop_
_entity.id
_entity.type
_entity.pdbx_description
1 polymer ?
#
loop_
_entity_poly.entity_id
_entity_poly.type
_entity_poly.pdbx_seq_one_letter_code
_entity_poly.pdbx_strand_id
1 'polypeptide(L)'
;ISGRLEELPGEEGFPMYLASRLASFYERAGMIECTDDGNRRGSITICTAISPPGGDFSEPVTQSALRVTGAMWALDTNLARRRHFPAISWGRSFSLYQLDDWFRENVADDWPEMRRWLMSLLQKEEELQDIVQLIGPDALRDQDRIVVETGHLIRENLLQQSPYSPVDAFCPMG
;
A
#
# COMPACT_ATOMS: atom_id res chain seq x y z
N ILE A 1 2.49 8.32 28.81
CA ILE A 1 1.63 7.86 29.93
C ILE A 1 2.33 6.72 30.69
N SER A 2 2.73 5.63 30.02
CA SER A 2 3.49 4.53 30.64
C SER A 2 4.77 4.95 31.40
N GLY A 3 5.62 5.81 30.81
CA GLY A 3 6.77 6.37 31.53
C GLY A 3 6.44 7.30 32.72
N ARG A 4 5.20 7.82 32.80
CA ARG A 4 4.71 8.56 33.98
C ARG A 4 4.11 7.63 35.04
N LEU A 5 3.86 6.37 34.68
CA LEU A 5 3.30 5.31 35.54
C LEU A 5 4.40 4.37 36.07
N GLU A 6 5.68 4.65 35.79
CA GLU A 6 6.83 3.82 36.18
C GLU A 6 6.72 2.35 35.75
N GLU A 7 5.97 2.10 34.68
CA GLU A 7 5.85 0.76 34.09
C GLU A 7 7.15 0.35 33.41
N LEU A 8 7.45 -0.96 33.43
CA LEU A 8 8.60 -1.50 32.70
C LEU A 8 8.45 -1.20 31.19
N PRO A 9 9.42 -0.53 30.57
CA PRO A 9 9.36 -0.23 29.15
C PRO A 9 9.55 -1.50 28.33
N GLY A 10 8.77 -1.61 27.27
CA GLY A 10 9.00 -2.56 26.18
C GLY A 10 9.95 -1.99 25.13
N GLU A 11 9.87 -2.53 23.91
CA GLU A 11 10.69 -2.09 22.77
C GLU A 11 10.55 -0.58 22.52
N GLU A 12 11.69 0.08 22.31
CA GLU A 12 11.82 1.54 22.08
C GLU A 12 11.08 2.43 23.10
N GLY A 13 10.84 1.94 24.32
CA GLY A 13 10.16 2.70 25.37
C GLY A 13 8.63 2.70 25.27
N PHE A 14 8.05 1.91 24.36
CA PHE A 14 6.60 1.69 24.31
C PHE A 14 6.14 0.77 25.45
N PRO A 15 4.86 0.85 25.86
CA PRO A 15 4.33 -0.08 26.87
C PRO A 15 4.30 -1.52 26.34
N MET A 16 4.51 -2.50 27.22
CA MET A 16 4.45 -3.94 26.87
C MET A 16 3.11 -4.39 26.25
N TYR A 17 2.03 -3.63 26.47
CA TYR A 17 0.69 -3.90 25.96
C TYR A 17 0.37 -3.16 24.63
N LEU A 18 1.35 -2.55 23.96
CA LEU A 18 1.13 -1.85 22.69
C LEU A 18 0.44 -2.74 21.65
N ALA A 19 1.01 -3.93 21.39
CA ALA A 19 0.51 -4.84 20.37
C ALA A 19 -0.93 -5.32 20.66
N SER A 20 -1.23 -5.68 21.90
CA SER A 20 -2.58 -6.13 22.29
C SER A 20 -3.61 -5.00 22.22
N ARG A 21 -3.22 -3.76 22.52
CA ARG A 21 -4.09 -2.58 22.36
C ARG A 21 -4.40 -2.30 20.89
N LEU A 22 -3.39 -2.38 20.01
CA LEU A 22 -3.59 -2.21 18.57
C LEU A 22 -4.48 -3.33 18.03
N ALA A 23 -4.20 -4.59 18.36
CA ALA A 23 -5.04 -5.72 17.96
C ALA A 23 -6.51 -5.53 18.38
N SER A 24 -6.74 -5.21 19.65
CA SER A 24 -8.09 -4.95 20.17
C SER A 24 -8.81 -3.80 19.47
N PHE A 25 -8.07 -2.84 18.91
CA PHE A 25 -8.64 -1.75 18.13
C PHE A 25 -9.02 -2.21 16.71
N TYR A 26 -8.12 -2.88 16.01
CA TYR A 26 -8.37 -3.31 14.62
C TYR A 26 -9.42 -4.43 14.52
N GLU A 27 -9.50 -5.33 15.51
CA GLU A 27 -10.53 -6.40 15.57
C GLU A 27 -11.96 -5.87 15.72
N ARG A 28 -12.15 -4.56 15.94
CA ARG A 28 -13.46 -3.92 15.91
C ARG A 28 -13.93 -3.58 14.50
N ALA A 29 -13.04 -3.67 13.50
CA ALA A 29 -13.37 -3.56 12.09
C ALA A 29 -13.94 -4.88 11.56
N GLY A 30 -14.65 -4.81 10.44
CA GLY A 30 -15.17 -6.00 9.75
C GLY A 30 -16.58 -5.83 9.25
N MET A 31 -17.04 -6.84 8.50
CA MET A 31 -18.43 -7.00 8.10
C MET A 31 -19.19 -7.70 9.24
N ILE A 32 -20.31 -7.13 9.66
CA ILE A 32 -21.14 -7.62 10.75
C ILE A 32 -22.58 -7.82 10.30
N GLU A 33 -23.22 -8.81 10.91
CA GLU A 33 -24.68 -8.92 10.94
C GLU A 33 -25.17 -8.14 12.14
N CYS A 34 -26.10 -7.23 11.90
CA CYS A 34 -26.67 -6.40 12.96
C CYS A 34 -27.66 -7.24 13.78
N THR A 35 -27.80 -6.91 15.05
CA THR A 35 -28.61 -7.68 16.01
C THR A 35 -30.12 -7.47 15.87
N ASP A 36 -30.57 -6.63 14.94
CA ASP A 36 -32.00 -6.41 14.67
C ASP A 36 -32.61 -7.54 13.83
N ASP A 37 -33.92 -7.75 13.96
CA ASP A 37 -34.68 -8.81 13.26
C ASP A 37 -34.70 -8.65 11.72
N GLY A 38 -34.10 -7.59 11.19
CA GLY A 38 -34.11 -7.23 9.77
C GLY A 38 -33.02 -7.87 8.91
N ASN A 39 -32.21 -8.80 9.44
CA ASN A 39 -31.06 -9.41 8.74
C ASN A 39 -30.13 -8.36 8.07
N ARG A 40 -29.96 -7.21 8.73
CA ARG A 40 -29.20 -6.10 8.18
C ARG A 40 -27.70 -6.37 8.32
N ARG A 41 -26.95 -6.17 7.23
CA ARG A 41 -25.48 -6.23 7.24
C ARG A 41 -24.89 -4.83 7.29
N GLY A 42 -23.77 -4.67 7.98
CA GLY A 42 -23.02 -3.42 8.03
C GLY A 42 -21.52 -3.70 8.06
N SER A 43 -20.70 -2.71 7.71
CA SER A 43 -19.25 -2.85 7.72
C SER A 43 -18.56 -1.67 8.38
N ILE A 44 -17.48 -1.95 9.09
CA ILE A 44 -16.54 -0.95 9.60
C ILE A 44 -15.19 -1.19 8.93
N THR A 45 -14.72 -0.21 8.17
CA THR A 45 -13.37 -0.22 7.59
C THR A 45 -12.50 0.75 8.38
N ILE A 46 -11.37 0.26 8.90
CA ILE A 46 -10.40 1.08 9.63
C ILE A 46 -9.22 1.37 8.71
N CYS A 47 -8.94 2.66 8.51
CA CYS A 47 -7.74 3.16 7.84
C CYS A 47 -6.94 4.02 8.82
N THR A 48 -5.67 3.70 9.00
CA THR A 48 -4.81 4.32 10.02
C THR A 48 -3.53 4.84 9.40
N ALA A 49 -3.18 6.09 9.70
CA ALA A 49 -1.87 6.64 9.41
C ALA A 49 -0.92 6.35 10.57
N ILE A 50 0.26 5.81 10.27
CA ILE A 50 1.36 5.60 11.22
C ILE A 50 2.51 6.49 10.79
N SER A 51 3.16 7.16 11.74
CA SER A 51 4.26 8.09 11.50
C SER A 51 5.55 7.56 12.12
N PRO A 52 6.18 6.53 11.51
CA PRO A 52 7.41 5.97 12.03
C PRO A 52 8.55 7.01 12.00
N PRO A 53 9.37 7.11 13.06
CA PRO A 53 10.52 8.01 13.07
C PRO A 53 11.45 7.71 11.89
N GLY A 54 11.79 8.73 11.11
CA GLY A 54 12.66 8.58 9.93
C GLY A 54 12.09 7.73 8.79
N GLY A 55 10.83 7.30 8.86
CA GLY A 55 10.28 6.36 7.88
C GLY A 55 10.73 4.92 8.10
N ASP A 56 11.19 4.56 9.31
CA ASP A 56 11.64 3.21 9.64
C ASP A 56 10.46 2.29 9.99
N PHE A 57 10.19 1.30 9.14
CA PHE A 57 9.05 0.40 9.31
C PHE A 57 9.34 -0.72 10.33
N SER A 58 10.58 -0.83 10.81
CA SER A 58 10.96 -1.81 11.83
C SER A 58 10.57 -1.39 13.26
N GLU A 59 10.15 -0.14 13.44
CA GLU A 59 9.73 0.39 14.73
C GLU A 59 8.48 -0.33 15.28
N PRO A 60 8.30 -0.38 16.62
CA PRO A 60 7.31 -1.25 17.26
C PRO A 60 5.85 -1.01 16.89
N VAL A 61 5.43 0.23 16.60
CA VAL A 61 4.04 0.58 16.23
C VAL A 61 3.70 0.02 14.86
N THR A 62 4.56 0.24 13.86
CA THR A 62 4.41 -0.28 12.50
C THR A 62 4.42 -1.80 12.51
N GLN A 63 5.41 -2.43 13.15
CA GLN A 63 5.47 -3.89 13.24
C GLN A 63 4.24 -4.49 13.95
N SER A 64 3.75 -3.86 15.01
CA SER A 64 2.55 -4.32 15.72
C SER A 64 1.28 -4.17 14.88
N ALA A 65 1.15 -3.07 14.14
CA ALA A 65 0.00 -2.86 13.25
C ALA A 65 -0.01 -3.86 12.08
N LEU A 66 1.14 -4.11 11.45
CA LEU A 66 1.24 -5.05 10.33
C LEU A 66 0.89 -6.49 10.68
N ARG A 67 0.99 -6.88 11.96
CA ARG A 67 0.56 -8.21 12.42
C ARG A 67 -0.95 -8.42 12.38
N VAL A 68 -1.73 -7.34 12.34
CA VAL A 68 -3.21 -7.39 12.46
C VAL A 68 -3.93 -6.73 11.28
N THR A 69 -3.24 -5.89 10.49
CA THR A 69 -3.85 -5.27 9.30
C THR A 69 -3.79 -6.19 8.08
N GLY A 70 -4.87 -6.21 7.29
CA GLY A 70 -4.94 -6.97 6.04
C GLY A 70 -4.30 -6.27 4.83
N ALA A 71 -3.82 -5.03 4.97
CA ALA A 71 -3.18 -4.27 3.91
C ALA A 71 -2.22 -3.21 4.47
N MET A 72 -1.26 -2.80 3.65
CA MET A 72 -0.35 -1.70 3.92
C MET A 72 -0.15 -0.87 2.65
N TRP A 73 -0.31 0.45 2.78
CA TRP A 73 0.09 1.43 1.77
C TRP A 73 1.34 2.15 2.26
N ALA A 74 2.50 1.71 1.79
CA ALA A 74 3.79 2.25 2.20
C ALA A 74 4.03 3.58 1.49
N LEU A 75 4.01 4.69 2.23
CA LEU A 75 4.36 5.99 1.68
C LEU A 75 5.87 6.10 1.43
N ASP A 76 6.24 6.67 0.29
CA ASP A 76 7.61 6.77 -0.19
C ASP A 76 8.05 8.24 -0.32
N THR A 77 9.10 8.59 0.43
CA THR A 77 9.64 9.95 0.40
C THR A 77 10.34 10.30 -0.91
N ASN A 78 10.87 9.32 -1.65
CA ASN A 78 11.47 9.55 -2.97
C ASN A 78 10.39 9.85 -4.02
N LEU A 79 9.26 9.14 -3.98
CA LEU A 79 8.10 9.47 -4.83
C LEU A 79 7.58 10.88 -4.52
N ALA A 80 7.37 11.18 -3.23
CA ALA A 80 6.90 12.50 -2.80
C ALA A 80 7.84 13.63 -3.23
N ARG A 81 9.17 13.44 -3.08
CA ARG A 81 10.18 14.43 -3.52
C ARG A 81 10.16 14.69 -5.02
N ARG A 82 9.81 13.69 -5.83
CA ARG A 82 9.65 13.80 -7.28
C ARG A 82 8.25 14.25 -7.70
N ARG A 83 7.38 14.60 -6.74
CA ARG A 83 5.97 15.00 -6.96
C ARG A 83 5.12 13.90 -7.59
N HIS A 84 5.51 12.64 -7.44
CA HIS A 84 4.68 11.50 -7.79
C HIS A 84 3.65 11.28 -6.68
N PHE A 85 2.37 11.54 -6.99
CA PHE A 85 1.26 11.42 -6.05
C PHE A 85 0.15 10.52 -6.62
N PRO A 86 -0.52 9.71 -5.78
CA PRO A 86 -0.21 9.46 -4.38
C PRO A 86 1.16 8.76 -4.22
N ALA A 87 1.94 9.18 -3.21
CA ALA A 87 3.33 8.73 -3.03
C ALA A 87 3.40 7.34 -2.39
N ILE A 88 2.70 6.35 -2.97
CA ILE A 88 2.59 4.98 -2.48
C ILE A 88 3.61 4.12 -3.24
N SER A 89 4.51 3.48 -2.50
CA SER A 89 5.48 2.52 -3.06
C SER A 89 4.73 1.26 -3.53
N TRP A 90 4.70 1.03 -4.84
CA TRP A 90 4.08 -0.17 -5.42
C TRP A 90 4.84 -1.46 -5.08
N GLY A 91 6.17 -1.40 -4.88
CA GLY A 91 6.98 -2.56 -4.50
C GLY A 91 6.89 -2.93 -3.02
N ARG A 92 6.68 -1.94 -2.12
CA ARG A 92 6.60 -2.19 -0.67
C ARG A 92 5.16 -2.35 -0.15
N SER A 93 4.17 -1.85 -0.87
CA SER A 93 2.76 -1.95 -0.46
C SER A 93 2.19 -3.33 -0.77
N PHE A 94 1.22 -3.76 0.02
CA PHE A 94 0.54 -5.03 -0.20
C PHE A 94 -0.90 -5.01 0.30
N SER A 95 -1.68 -5.98 -0.18
CA SER A 95 -3.00 -6.32 0.36
C SER A 95 -3.16 -7.83 0.37
N LEU A 96 -3.68 -8.35 1.48
CA LEU A 96 -4.01 -9.76 1.67
C LEU A 96 -5.46 -10.08 1.27
N TYR A 97 -6.26 -9.07 0.92
CA TYR A 97 -7.64 -9.25 0.51
C TYR A 97 -7.71 -9.88 -0.89
N GLN A 98 -8.43 -10.99 -1.00
CA GLN A 98 -8.67 -11.68 -2.26
C GLN A 98 -9.91 -11.10 -2.92
N LEU A 99 -9.71 -10.18 -3.87
CA LEU A 99 -10.79 -9.49 -4.57
C LEU A 99 -10.91 -9.88 -6.05
N ASP A 100 -10.03 -10.77 -6.51
CA ASP A 100 -9.89 -11.12 -7.93
C ASP A 100 -11.22 -11.55 -8.56
N ASP A 101 -11.99 -12.42 -7.89
CA ASP A 101 -13.28 -12.89 -8.41
C ASP A 101 -14.30 -11.76 -8.54
N TRP A 102 -14.39 -10.89 -7.53
CA TRP A 102 -15.27 -9.72 -7.59
C TRP A 102 -14.88 -8.79 -8.74
N PHE A 103 -13.60 -8.54 -8.95
CA PHE A 103 -13.12 -7.69 -10.04
C PHE A 103 -13.36 -8.31 -11.42
N ARG A 104 -13.23 -9.63 -11.56
CA ARG A 104 -13.59 -10.33 -12.80
C ARG A 104 -15.06 -10.12 -13.13
N GLU A 105 -15.94 -10.35 -12.16
CA GLU A 105 -17.38 -10.26 -12.34
C GLU A 105 -17.88 -8.83 -12.58
N ASN A 106 -17.25 -7.82 -11.98
CA ASN A 106 -17.80 -6.46 -11.92
C ASN A 106 -17.01 -5.41 -12.72
N VAL A 107 -15.79 -5.71 -13.17
CA VAL A 107 -14.93 -4.73 -13.88
C VAL A 107 -14.47 -5.27 -15.23
N ALA A 108 -13.70 -6.36 -15.23
CA ALA A 108 -13.23 -7.01 -16.45
C ALA A 108 -12.73 -8.43 -16.17
N ASP A 109 -13.07 -9.38 -17.04
CA ASP A 109 -12.72 -10.79 -16.91
C ASP A 109 -11.20 -11.05 -16.76
N ASP A 110 -10.37 -10.19 -17.35
CA ASP A 110 -8.91 -10.25 -17.36
C ASP A 110 -8.24 -9.33 -16.33
N TRP A 111 -9.00 -8.73 -15.41
CA TRP A 111 -8.47 -7.77 -14.43
C TRP A 111 -7.32 -8.34 -13.57
N PRO A 112 -7.43 -9.55 -12.96
CA PRO A 112 -6.33 -10.11 -12.18
C PRO A 112 -5.07 -10.38 -12.99
N GLU A 113 -5.22 -10.77 -14.26
CA GLU A 113 -4.14 -10.98 -15.21
C GLU A 113 -3.43 -9.67 -15.53
N MET A 114 -4.20 -8.61 -15.85
CA MET A 114 -3.69 -7.27 -16.14
C MET A 114 -2.93 -6.70 -14.94
N ARG A 115 -3.49 -6.84 -13.72
CA ARG A 115 -2.85 -6.39 -12.48
C ARG A 115 -1.53 -7.13 -12.24
N ARG A 116 -1.50 -8.45 -12.40
CA ARG A 116 -0.27 -9.25 -12.23
C ARG A 116 0.80 -8.87 -13.26
N TRP A 117 0.39 -8.67 -14.52
CA TRP A 117 1.29 -8.21 -15.58
C TRP A 117 1.89 -6.84 -15.24
N LEU A 118 1.06 -5.88 -14.82
CA LEU A 118 1.50 -4.54 -14.44
C LEU A 118 2.50 -4.57 -13.28
N MET A 119 2.21 -5.33 -12.22
CA MET A 119 3.12 -5.48 -11.08
C MET A 119 4.46 -6.11 -11.49
N SER A 120 4.41 -7.15 -12.34
CA SER A 120 5.63 -7.79 -12.86
C SER A 120 6.44 -6.84 -13.73
N LEU A 121 5.79 -5.99 -14.53
CA LEU A 121 6.45 -5.02 -15.38
C LEU A 121 7.14 -3.93 -14.55
N LEU A 122 6.47 -3.39 -13.53
CA LEU A 122 7.07 -2.40 -12.63
C LEU A 122 8.25 -2.96 -11.83
N GLN A 123 8.17 -4.22 -11.39
CA GLN A 123 9.30 -4.87 -10.72
C GLN A 123 10.49 -5.03 -11.69
N LYS A 124 10.20 -5.41 -12.94
CA LYS A 124 11.24 -5.53 -13.97
C LYS A 124 11.84 -4.18 -14.33
N GLU A 125 11.02 -3.13 -14.41
CA GLU A 125 11.48 -1.75 -14.63
C GLU A 125 12.48 -1.35 -13.54
N GLU A 126 12.18 -1.59 -12.27
CA GLU A 126 13.05 -1.27 -11.13
C GLU A 126 14.42 -1.97 -11.25
N GLU A 127 14.43 -3.27 -11.54
CA GLU A 127 15.68 -4.03 -11.77
C GLU A 127 16.51 -3.45 -12.93
N LEU A 128 15.85 -3.02 -14.01
CA LEU A 128 16.52 -2.45 -15.17
C LEU A 128 17.05 -1.04 -14.88
N GLN A 129 16.33 -0.25 -14.08
CA GLN A 129 16.77 1.08 -13.65
C GLN A 129 18.07 1.01 -12.81
N ASP A 130 18.24 -0.03 -11.99
CA ASP A 130 19.50 -0.24 -11.26
C ASP A 130 20.67 -0.50 -12.21
N ILE A 131 20.46 -1.28 -13.27
CA ILE A 131 21.47 -1.50 -14.32
C ILE A 131 21.80 -0.19 -15.03
N VAL A 132 20.79 0.59 -15.39
CA VAL A 132 20.94 1.90 -16.05
C VAL A 132 21.75 2.86 -15.17
N GLN A 133 21.50 2.89 -13.86
CA GLN A 133 22.23 3.75 -12.92
C GLN A 133 23.70 3.33 -12.77
N LEU A 134 24.00 2.04 -12.86
CA LEU A 134 25.35 1.50 -12.67
C LEU A 134 26.22 1.57 -13.93
N ILE A 135 25.65 1.25 -15.10
CA ILE A 135 26.39 1.04 -16.36
C ILE A 135 26.02 2.08 -17.43
N GLY A 136 24.82 2.67 -17.34
CA GLY A 136 24.27 3.60 -18.32
C GLY A 136 23.16 2.97 -19.20
N PRO A 137 22.35 3.79 -19.87
CA PRO A 137 21.20 3.33 -20.66
C PRO A 137 21.59 2.48 -21.89
N ASP A 138 22.82 2.66 -22.38
CA ASP A 138 23.32 1.91 -23.54
C ASP A 138 23.59 0.43 -23.25
N ALA A 139 23.61 0.03 -21.98
CA ALA A 139 23.73 -1.36 -21.57
C ALA A 139 22.45 -2.19 -21.80
N LEU A 140 21.30 -1.54 -22.00
CA LEU A 140 20.02 -2.22 -22.16
C LEU A 140 19.79 -2.70 -23.59
N ARG A 141 19.29 -3.94 -23.71
CA ARG A 141 18.74 -4.48 -24.97
C ARG A 141 17.46 -3.74 -25.35
N ASP A 142 17.10 -3.73 -26.63
CA ASP A 142 15.90 -3.03 -27.11
C ASP A 142 14.62 -3.44 -26.38
N GLN A 143 14.47 -4.73 -26.06
CA GLN A 143 13.32 -5.22 -25.28
C GLN A 143 13.29 -4.67 -23.85
N ASP A 144 14.45 -4.56 -23.21
CA ASP A 144 14.57 -4.02 -21.86
C ASP A 144 14.29 -2.50 -21.86
N ARG A 145 14.68 -1.79 -22.93
CA ARG A 145 14.31 -0.38 -23.13
C ARG A 145 12.79 -0.19 -23.23
N ILE A 146 12.09 -1.09 -23.92
CA ILE A 146 10.62 -1.07 -24.01
C ILE A 146 9.99 -1.25 -22.62
N VAL A 147 10.51 -2.16 -21.80
CA VAL A 147 10.03 -2.36 -20.41
C VAL A 147 10.20 -1.07 -19.60
N VAL A 148 11.37 -0.44 -19.68
CA VAL A 148 11.65 0.81 -18.98
C VAL A 148 10.68 1.92 -19.39
N GLU A 149 10.46 2.11 -20.70
CA GLU A 149 9.56 3.13 -21.21
C GLU A 149 8.09 2.83 -20.84
N THR A 150 7.68 1.57 -20.93
CA THR A 150 6.32 1.16 -20.54
C THR A 150 6.08 1.38 -19.05
N GLY A 151 7.07 1.07 -18.21
CA GLY A 151 7.01 1.33 -16.77
C GLY A 151 6.91 2.83 -16.48
N HIS A 152 7.67 3.65 -17.20
CA HIS A 152 7.55 5.10 -17.12
C HIS A 152 6.14 5.60 -17.43
N LEU A 153 5.54 5.16 -18.54
CA LEU A 153 4.17 5.51 -18.90
C LEU A 153 3.15 5.06 -17.86
N ILE A 154 3.30 3.86 -17.29
CA ILE A 154 2.43 3.38 -16.21
C ILE A 154 2.56 4.30 -14.98
N ARG A 155 3.79 4.67 -14.60
CA ARG A 155 4.02 5.53 -13.44
C ARG A 155 3.42 6.92 -13.61
N GLU A 156 3.55 7.53 -14.79
CA GLU A 156 3.09 8.92 -15.02
C GLU A 156 1.62 9.02 -15.44
N ASN A 157 1.09 8.04 -16.17
CA ASN A 157 -0.24 8.15 -16.79
C ASN A 157 -1.30 7.29 -16.10
N LEU A 158 -0.92 6.36 -15.23
CA LEU A 158 -1.86 5.49 -14.52
C LEU A 158 -1.73 5.62 -12.99
N LEU A 159 -0.51 5.51 -12.46
CA LEU A 159 -0.30 5.54 -11.01
C LEU A 159 -0.33 6.96 -10.44
N GLN A 160 0.14 7.96 -11.19
CA GLN A 160 0.00 9.35 -10.78
C GLN A 160 -1.43 9.82 -10.97
N GLN A 161 -1.98 10.42 -9.92
CA GLN A 161 -3.29 11.07 -9.94
C GLN A 161 -3.24 12.37 -9.13
N SER A 162 -3.86 13.41 -9.67
CA SER A 162 -3.95 14.73 -9.05
C SER A 162 -5.25 14.89 -8.25
N PRO A 163 -5.21 14.98 -6.92
CA PRO A 163 -6.41 15.21 -6.10
C PRO A 163 -7.01 16.61 -6.29
N TYR A 164 -6.30 17.51 -6.98
CA TYR A 164 -6.74 18.86 -7.28
C TYR A 164 -7.36 19.00 -8.68
N SER A 165 -7.27 17.95 -9.50
CA SER A 165 -7.83 17.96 -10.85
C SER A 165 -9.33 17.65 -10.80
N PRO A 166 -10.19 18.42 -11.51
CA PRO A 166 -11.62 18.12 -11.54
C PRO A 166 -11.95 16.80 -12.24
N VAL A 167 -11.03 16.27 -13.06
CA VAL A 167 -11.22 15.02 -13.81
C VAL A 167 -10.45 13.86 -13.17
N ASP A 168 -9.26 14.13 -12.63
CA ASP A 168 -8.31 13.11 -12.19
C ASP A 168 -8.31 12.90 -10.67
N ALA A 169 -9.08 13.70 -9.91
CA ALA A 169 -9.27 13.48 -8.47
C ALA A 169 -10.10 12.23 -8.14
N PHE A 170 -10.83 11.67 -9.12
CA PHE A 170 -11.62 10.46 -8.98
C PHE A 170 -11.64 9.67 -10.28
N CYS A 171 -11.24 8.41 -10.23
CA CYS A 171 -11.32 7.47 -11.35
C CYS A 171 -12.44 6.45 -11.08
N PRO A 172 -13.55 6.46 -11.85
CA PRO A 172 -14.60 5.46 -11.70
C PRO A 172 -14.06 4.07 -12.08
N MET A 173 -14.56 3.03 -11.40
CA MET A 173 -14.45 1.68 -11.93
C MET A 173 -15.43 1.59 -13.11
N GLY A 174 -14.94 1.10 -14.26
CA GLY A 174 -15.53 1.26 -15.60
C GLY A 174 -17.02 0.99 -15.76
#